data_AF-A0A6I5RRK2-F1
#
_entry.id   AF-A0A6I5RRK2-F1
#
_cell.length_a   1.000
_cell.length_b   1.000
_cell.length_c   1.000
_cell.angle_alpha   90.00
_cell.angle_beta   90.00
_cell.angle_gamma   90.00
#
_symmetry.space_group_name_H-M   'P 1'
#
loop_
_entity.id
_entity.type
_entity.pdbx_description
1 polymer ?
#
loop_
_entity_poly.entity_id
_entity_poly.type
_entity_poly.pdbx_seq_one_letter_code
_entity_poly.pdbx_strand_id
1 'polypeptide(L)'
;MHRLPPHPLALLALATLLHDSAHAALFDVDPGPYLQTNGKFAAWYQDSHGRVLDLCLSKAVSSRVAGAPGAPSYMCTLLPTPDVFNDTQPIVFPTNFPDEAFWFTADAAIVDATRGVDLNYGAAIEAAFSSGLPLDNDQISFARVRIRVDVPTAGTYVITHPYGVEVFDVTTPGRRAINMTRDIGIGAPQTYTGALKGEVGPFLRSVNGPYTETNPETGASERFIGDPNLVEAVTGSPLNTNYLRIEGPNGLDLRTELFAVSGKLSSEVRPTPLIPLRSTYSRHTEDGNLRAQQDVFVQAPPQPATVSLSSEAPARTLTEANTTGAWYAQSPLNPSLPAILQVTADNQVAIPGSTPTTRAMPLTDLVTIQRAEYSLASAQLTLVASSSDETSPP
;
A
#
# COMPACT_ATOMS: atom_id res chain seq x y z
N MET A 1 20.16 35.77 38.85
CA MET A 1 19.93 34.37 38.42
C MET A 1 18.52 34.31 37.83
N HIS A 2 18.40 34.52 36.52
CA HIS A 2 17.11 34.52 35.83
C HIS A 2 16.66 33.09 35.55
N ARG A 3 15.45 32.75 36.01
CA ARG A 3 14.74 31.56 35.59
C ARG A 3 14.17 31.83 34.20
N LEU A 4 14.58 31.04 33.22
CA LEU A 4 13.97 31.00 31.88
C LEU A 4 12.50 30.56 32.02
N PRO A 5 11.56 31.16 31.27
CA PRO A 5 10.19 30.69 31.21
C PRO A 5 10.11 29.35 30.45
N PRO A 6 9.14 28.47 30.75
CA PRO A 6 9.00 27.21 30.04
C PRO A 6 8.48 27.48 28.63
N HIS A 7 9.25 27.08 27.62
CA HIS A 7 8.81 27.05 26.23
C HIS A 7 7.63 26.06 26.07
N PRO A 8 6.55 26.40 25.35
CA PRO A 8 5.53 25.44 24.96
C PRO A 8 6.08 24.60 23.79
N LEU A 9 7.02 23.71 24.09
CA LEU A 9 7.69 22.87 23.07
C LEU A 9 7.87 21.42 23.53
N ALA A 10 7.14 20.99 24.56
CA ALA A 10 7.34 19.68 25.19
C ALA A 10 6.09 18.77 25.18
N LEU A 11 5.05 19.05 24.39
CA LEU A 11 3.81 18.24 24.41
C LEU A 11 3.29 17.76 23.04
N LEU A 12 4.08 17.91 21.97
CA LEU A 12 3.77 17.31 20.66
C LEU A 12 4.91 16.46 20.06
N ALA A 13 5.82 15.98 20.90
CA ALA A 13 6.96 15.14 20.48
C ALA A 13 6.93 13.72 21.08
N LEU A 14 5.75 13.26 21.51
CA LEU A 14 5.56 11.90 22.07
C LEU A 14 4.39 11.17 21.41
N ALA A 15 4.28 11.29 20.09
CA ALA A 15 3.46 10.41 19.23
C ALA A 15 4.27 9.87 18.04
N THR A 16 5.60 9.99 18.07
CA THR A 16 6.51 9.58 16.99
C THR A 16 7.38 8.40 17.40
N LEU A 17 6.79 7.34 17.95
CA LEU A 17 7.44 6.05 18.15
C LEU A 17 6.40 4.93 18.08
N LEU A 18 5.82 4.72 16.90
CA LEU A 18 5.25 3.47 16.38
C LEU A 18 4.87 3.73 14.91
N HIS A 19 5.83 4.22 14.11
CA HIS A 19 5.73 3.99 12.66
C HIS A 19 6.26 2.57 12.45
N ASP A 20 5.39 1.58 12.62
CA ASP A 20 5.64 0.29 11.98
C ASP A 20 5.56 0.55 10.48
N SER A 21 6.71 0.91 9.90
CA SER A 21 6.94 1.01 8.47
C SER A 21 6.98 -0.40 7.89
N ALA A 22 5.83 -1.07 7.91
CA ALA A 22 5.62 -2.38 7.32
C ALA A 22 4.12 -2.68 7.16
N HIS A 23 3.34 -1.71 6.66
CA HIS A 23 2.15 -2.11 5.91
C HIS A 23 2.67 -2.61 4.56
N ALA A 24 2.64 -3.92 4.35
CA ALA A 24 2.87 -4.49 3.02
C ALA A 24 1.76 -3.96 2.09
N ALA A 25 2.06 -2.85 1.43
CA ALA A 25 1.16 -2.14 0.56
C ALA A 25 0.90 -2.98 -0.70
N LEU A 26 1.98 -3.53 -1.24
CA LEU A 26 1.98 -4.61 -2.23
C LEU A 26 2.31 -5.95 -1.58
N PHE A 27 1.81 -7.03 -2.16
CA PHE A 27 1.99 -8.40 -1.67
C PHE A 27 2.99 -9.21 -2.48
N ASP A 28 2.93 -9.11 -3.82
CA ASP A 28 3.74 -9.93 -4.71
C ASP A 28 3.97 -9.25 -6.06
N VAL A 29 4.94 -9.76 -6.83
CA VAL A 29 5.30 -9.26 -8.17
C VAL A 29 5.64 -10.44 -9.09
N ASP A 30 5.46 -10.25 -10.40
CA ASP A 30 5.92 -11.21 -11.40
C ASP A 30 7.39 -11.62 -11.15
N PRO A 31 7.67 -12.92 -10.85
CA PRO A 31 9.03 -13.40 -10.61
C PRO A 31 9.83 -13.59 -11.91
N GLY A 32 9.22 -13.33 -13.07
CA GLY A 32 9.78 -13.58 -14.38
C GLY A 32 9.57 -15.02 -14.88
N PRO A 33 10.10 -15.36 -16.07
CA PRO A 33 11.00 -14.54 -16.90
C PRO A 33 10.30 -13.32 -17.53
N TYR A 34 11.00 -12.18 -17.55
CA TYR A 34 10.44 -10.94 -18.09
C TYR A 34 10.45 -10.91 -19.62
N LEU A 35 9.26 -10.73 -20.20
CA LEU A 35 9.06 -10.84 -21.64
C LEU A 35 9.32 -9.51 -22.37
N GLN A 36 9.83 -9.60 -23.60
CA GLN A 36 10.06 -8.43 -24.45
C GLN A 36 8.77 -7.65 -24.77
N THR A 37 7.62 -8.32 -24.81
CA THR A 37 6.30 -7.71 -25.03
C THR A 37 5.96 -6.66 -23.97
N ASN A 38 6.52 -6.80 -22.76
CA ASN A 38 6.32 -5.89 -21.64
C ASN A 38 7.56 -5.03 -21.41
N GLY A 39 8.43 -4.86 -22.40
CA GLY A 39 9.68 -4.11 -22.25
C GLY A 39 10.69 -4.75 -21.30
N LYS A 40 10.56 -6.06 -21.02
CA LYS A 40 11.27 -6.81 -19.97
C LYS A 40 11.03 -6.29 -18.55
N PHE A 41 9.93 -5.57 -18.33
CA PHE A 41 9.40 -5.28 -16.99
C PHE A 41 8.63 -6.48 -16.42
N ALA A 42 8.41 -6.48 -15.10
CA ALA A 42 7.45 -7.37 -14.44
C ALA A 42 6.08 -7.24 -15.12
N ALA A 43 5.45 -8.36 -15.47
CA ALA A 43 4.14 -8.33 -16.10
C ALA A 43 3.08 -7.72 -15.16
N TRP A 44 3.15 -7.98 -13.86
CA TRP A 44 2.13 -7.59 -12.90
C TRP A 44 2.68 -7.32 -11.49
N TYR A 45 1.90 -6.57 -10.70
CA TYR A 45 2.00 -6.50 -9.24
C TYR A 45 0.68 -6.91 -8.59
N GLN A 46 0.75 -7.60 -7.45
CA GLN A 46 -0.40 -7.94 -6.62
C GLN A 46 -0.38 -7.09 -5.34
N ASP A 47 -1.51 -6.49 -4.97
CA ASP A 47 -1.66 -5.81 -3.69
C ASP A 47 -2.07 -6.74 -2.54
N SER A 48 -1.99 -6.24 -1.29
CA SER A 48 -2.40 -7.01 -0.11
C SER A 48 -3.91 -7.24 0.01
N HIS A 49 -4.72 -6.59 -0.82
CA HIS A 49 -6.16 -6.88 -0.98
C HIS A 49 -6.44 -7.90 -2.11
N GLY A 50 -5.39 -8.45 -2.72
CA GLY A 50 -5.44 -9.53 -3.69
C GLY A 50 -5.67 -9.10 -5.13
N ARG A 51 -5.76 -7.79 -5.42
CA ARG A 51 -5.88 -7.28 -6.79
C ARG A 51 -4.55 -7.38 -7.50
N VAL A 52 -4.59 -7.76 -8.76
CA VAL A 52 -3.41 -7.90 -9.61
C VAL A 52 -3.56 -6.92 -10.76
N LEU A 53 -2.56 -6.07 -10.96
CA LEU A 53 -2.53 -5.11 -12.06
C LEU A 53 -1.39 -5.44 -13.02
N ASP A 54 -1.70 -5.49 -14.32
CA ASP A 54 -0.71 -5.62 -15.37
C ASP A 54 0.01 -4.28 -15.62
N LEU A 55 1.24 -4.33 -16.14
CA LEU A 55 1.87 -3.14 -16.70
C LEU A 55 0.97 -2.61 -17.82
N CYS A 56 0.45 -1.39 -17.65
CA CYS A 56 -0.61 -0.88 -18.49
C CYS A 56 -0.06 -0.41 -19.85
N LEU A 57 0.02 -1.33 -20.80
CA LEU A 57 0.45 -1.08 -22.20
C LEU A 57 -0.73 -1.20 -23.18
N SER A 58 -1.95 -0.88 -22.75
CA SER A 58 -3.15 -0.94 -23.58
C SER A 58 -3.50 0.40 -24.20
N LYS A 59 -3.97 0.35 -25.45
CA LYS A 59 -4.57 1.49 -26.17
C LYS A 59 -6.09 1.56 -26.08
N ALA A 60 -6.70 0.79 -25.17
CA ALA A 60 -8.12 0.97 -24.86
C ALA A 60 -8.37 2.42 -24.43
N VAL A 61 -9.47 3.00 -24.91
CA VAL A 61 -9.87 4.37 -24.61
C VAL A 61 -11.15 4.36 -23.78
N SER A 62 -11.33 5.39 -22.96
CA SER A 62 -12.55 5.59 -22.19
C SER A 62 -13.75 5.75 -23.12
N SER A 63 -14.78 4.93 -22.93
CA SER A 63 -16.09 5.14 -23.55
C SER A 63 -16.88 6.30 -22.94
N ARG A 64 -16.41 6.85 -21.81
CA ARG A 64 -17.08 7.89 -21.01
C ARG A 64 -16.56 9.28 -21.34
N VAL A 65 -15.29 9.39 -21.70
CA VAL A 65 -14.63 10.65 -22.02
C VAL A 65 -14.11 10.61 -23.44
N ALA A 66 -14.56 11.54 -24.28
CA ALA A 66 -14.04 11.68 -25.63
C ALA A 66 -12.59 12.18 -25.58
N GLY A 67 -11.71 11.56 -26.36
CA GLY A 67 -10.35 12.07 -26.58
C GLY A 67 -10.35 13.40 -27.35
N ALA A 68 -9.25 14.12 -27.27
CA ALA A 68 -8.99 15.31 -28.08
C ALA A 68 -8.11 14.97 -29.30
N PRO A 69 -8.07 15.81 -30.35
CA PRO A 69 -7.16 15.61 -31.47
C PRO A 69 -5.71 15.49 -31.02
N GLY A 70 -5.07 14.35 -31.29
CA GLY A 70 -3.69 14.05 -30.86
C GLY A 70 -3.54 13.73 -29.36
N ALA A 71 -4.64 13.56 -28.63
CA ALA A 71 -4.65 13.14 -27.23
C ALA A 71 -5.83 12.20 -26.97
N PRO A 72 -5.72 10.91 -27.34
CA PRO A 72 -6.76 9.92 -27.05
C PRO A 72 -6.99 9.79 -25.54
N SER A 73 -8.23 9.48 -25.14
CA SER A 73 -8.61 9.24 -23.74
C SER A 73 -8.22 7.84 -23.28
N TYR A 74 -6.93 7.51 -23.36
CA TYR A 74 -6.43 6.19 -23.01
C TYR A 74 -6.76 5.81 -21.57
N MET A 75 -7.06 4.52 -21.35
CA MET A 75 -7.25 3.94 -20.02
C MET A 75 -5.91 3.68 -19.31
N CYS A 76 -4.81 3.58 -20.06
CA CYS A 76 -3.44 3.55 -19.58
C CYS A 76 -2.77 4.92 -19.78
N THR A 77 -1.89 5.32 -18.85
CA THR A 77 -1.06 6.51 -19.02
C THR A 77 0.06 6.24 -20.03
N LEU A 78 -0.24 6.47 -21.31
CA LEU A 78 0.68 6.31 -22.45
C LEU A 78 1.04 7.69 -23.01
N LEU A 79 2.06 8.33 -22.44
CA LEU A 79 2.46 9.68 -22.84
C LEU A 79 3.36 9.64 -24.09
N PRO A 80 2.95 10.25 -25.22
CA PRO A 80 3.81 10.35 -26.40
C PRO A 80 5.05 11.20 -26.11
N THR A 81 6.21 10.69 -26.48
CA THR A 81 7.50 11.37 -26.33
C THR A 81 8.15 11.49 -27.70
N PRO A 82 8.42 12.71 -28.22
CA PRO A 82 9.03 12.90 -29.53
C PRO A 82 10.30 12.06 -29.69
N ASP A 83 10.42 11.37 -30.84
CA ASP A 83 11.52 10.47 -31.19
C ASP A 83 11.71 9.23 -30.28
N VAL A 84 10.84 9.01 -29.29
CA VAL A 84 10.91 7.87 -28.34
C VAL A 84 9.66 7.00 -28.43
N PHE A 85 8.48 7.59 -28.29
CA PHE A 85 7.21 6.88 -28.31
C PHE A 85 6.13 7.62 -29.09
N ASN A 86 5.64 6.98 -30.14
CA ASN A 86 4.50 7.39 -30.93
C ASN A 86 3.33 6.44 -30.65
N ASP A 87 2.31 6.95 -29.97
CA ASP A 87 1.09 6.24 -29.58
C ASP A 87 0.20 5.81 -30.76
N THR A 88 0.43 6.37 -31.95
CA THR A 88 -0.24 5.92 -33.19
C THR A 88 0.39 4.67 -33.81
N GLN A 89 1.57 4.24 -33.33
CA GLN A 89 2.29 3.05 -33.81
C GLN A 89 2.25 1.93 -32.77
N PRO A 90 2.38 0.65 -33.15
CA PRO A 90 2.39 -0.47 -32.19
C PRO A 90 3.45 -0.29 -31.10
N ILE A 91 3.13 -0.68 -29.85
CA ILE A 91 4.08 -0.66 -28.74
C ILE A 91 5.07 -1.82 -28.94
N VAL A 92 6.35 -1.51 -29.18
CA VAL A 92 7.40 -2.49 -29.47
C VAL A 92 8.70 -2.07 -28.79
N PHE A 93 9.19 -2.90 -27.87
CA PHE A 93 10.48 -2.67 -27.21
C PHE A 93 11.67 -3.19 -28.05
N PRO A 94 12.80 -2.46 -28.13
CA PRO A 94 13.08 -1.15 -27.53
C PRO A 94 12.76 0.05 -28.46
N THR A 95 12.14 -0.17 -29.62
CA THR A 95 12.05 0.86 -30.66
C THR A 95 10.95 1.90 -30.45
N ASN A 96 9.69 1.48 -30.34
CA ASN A 96 8.54 2.37 -30.10
C ASN A 96 7.89 1.95 -28.78
N PHE A 97 8.50 2.34 -27.66
CA PHE A 97 8.07 1.95 -26.33
C PHE A 97 8.07 3.20 -25.43
N PRO A 98 7.06 3.39 -24.56
CA PRO A 98 7.04 4.56 -23.69
C PRO A 98 8.22 4.53 -22.72
N ASP A 99 8.88 5.67 -22.54
CA ASP A 99 9.97 5.86 -21.58
C ASP A 99 9.53 5.73 -20.12
N GLU A 100 8.24 5.95 -19.86
CA GLU A 100 7.57 5.66 -18.59
C GLU A 100 6.26 4.91 -18.84
N ALA A 101 6.00 3.87 -18.06
CA ALA A 101 4.72 3.16 -18.05
C ALA A 101 4.32 2.83 -16.60
N PHE A 102 3.07 2.45 -16.37
CA PHE A 102 2.53 2.34 -15.02
C PHE A 102 1.73 1.06 -14.83
N TRP A 103 1.92 0.39 -13.69
CA TRP A 103 0.98 -0.63 -13.22
C TRP A 103 -0.21 0.02 -12.53
N PHE A 104 0.02 1.15 -11.87
CA PHE A 104 -0.97 1.91 -11.11
C PHE A 104 -0.64 3.39 -11.11
N THR A 105 -1.65 4.24 -11.23
CA THR A 105 -1.59 5.66 -10.87
C THR A 105 -2.84 6.09 -10.09
N ALA A 106 -2.66 7.02 -9.17
CA ALA A 106 -3.73 7.76 -8.52
C ALA A 106 -3.31 9.22 -8.30
N ASP A 107 -3.93 10.11 -9.06
CA ASP A 107 -3.64 11.55 -9.04
C ASP A 107 -4.81 12.33 -8.47
N ALA A 108 -4.52 13.34 -7.66
CA ALA A 108 -5.53 14.25 -7.11
C ALA A 108 -4.98 15.66 -7.01
N ALA A 109 -5.87 16.65 -7.06
CA ALA A 109 -5.51 18.05 -6.93
C ALA A 109 -6.49 18.81 -6.04
N ILE A 110 -5.98 19.82 -5.34
CA ILE A 110 -6.77 20.83 -4.62
C ILE A 110 -6.28 22.19 -5.09
N VAL A 111 -7.15 22.95 -5.76
CA VAL A 111 -6.86 24.31 -6.21
C VAL A 111 -7.82 25.27 -5.52
N ASP A 112 -7.27 26.17 -4.71
CA ASP A 112 -8.00 27.26 -4.06
C ASP A 112 -7.24 28.56 -4.25
N ALA A 113 -7.57 29.27 -5.34
CA ALA A 113 -6.95 30.55 -5.68
C ALA A 113 -7.20 31.64 -4.62
N THR A 114 -8.29 31.56 -3.85
CA THR A 114 -8.62 32.56 -2.82
C THR A 114 -7.68 32.43 -1.63
N ARG A 115 -7.33 31.18 -1.28
CA ARG A 115 -6.37 30.87 -0.21
C ARG A 115 -4.94 30.71 -0.73
N GLY A 116 -4.69 30.90 -2.03
CA GLY A 116 -3.37 30.79 -2.65
C GLY A 116 -2.78 29.37 -2.62
N VAL A 117 -3.63 28.34 -2.64
CA VAL A 117 -3.21 26.93 -2.60
C VAL A 117 -3.38 26.28 -3.97
N ASP A 118 -2.33 25.64 -4.46
CA ASP A 118 -2.36 24.71 -5.60
C ASP A 118 -1.58 23.46 -5.19
N LEU A 119 -2.31 22.40 -4.84
CA LEU A 119 -1.77 21.12 -4.37
C LEU A 119 -1.99 20.07 -5.47
N ASN A 120 -0.91 19.43 -5.89
CA ASN A 120 -0.92 18.26 -6.77
C ASN A 120 -0.31 17.06 -6.04
N TYR A 121 -1.05 15.96 -6.00
CA TYR A 121 -0.65 14.67 -5.45
C TYR A 121 -0.63 13.63 -6.56
N GLY A 122 0.39 12.78 -6.57
CA GLY A 122 0.43 11.58 -7.40
C GLY A 122 1.01 10.41 -6.63
N ALA A 123 0.34 9.26 -6.70
CA ALA A 123 0.88 7.98 -6.28
C ALA A 123 0.94 7.01 -7.45
N ALA A 124 2.00 6.22 -7.54
CA ALA A 124 2.17 5.30 -8.66
C ALA A 124 2.99 4.06 -8.31
N ILE A 125 2.76 2.99 -9.05
CA ILE A 125 3.75 1.92 -9.25
C ILE A 125 4.22 2.05 -10.70
N GLU A 126 5.48 2.45 -10.87
CA GLU A 126 6.00 3.03 -12.10
C GLU A 126 7.14 2.19 -12.67
N ALA A 127 7.11 2.01 -13.98
CA ALA A 127 8.14 1.42 -14.82
C ALA A 127 8.86 2.55 -15.54
N ALA A 128 10.19 2.60 -15.42
CA ALA A 128 11.01 3.59 -16.11
C ALA A 128 12.37 2.98 -16.49
N PHE A 129 13.20 3.77 -17.17
CA PHE A 129 14.57 3.43 -17.51
C PHE A 129 15.54 4.39 -16.80
N SER A 130 16.63 3.89 -16.21
CA SER A 130 17.56 4.75 -15.45
C SER A 130 18.20 5.86 -16.29
N SER A 131 18.40 5.61 -17.60
CA SER A 131 18.88 6.59 -18.58
C SER A 131 17.78 7.49 -19.14
N GLY A 132 16.51 7.20 -18.84
CA GLY A 132 15.34 7.90 -19.36
C GLY A 132 14.93 7.48 -20.79
N LEU A 133 15.58 6.49 -21.39
CA LEU A 133 15.21 5.96 -22.71
C LEU A 133 14.99 4.45 -22.66
N PRO A 134 14.06 3.90 -23.47
CA PRO A 134 13.87 2.47 -23.58
C PRO A 134 15.15 1.74 -23.98
N LEU A 135 15.81 1.13 -23.00
CA LEU A 135 17.08 0.43 -23.16
C LEU A 135 17.07 -0.86 -22.36
N ASP A 136 17.55 -1.93 -22.99
CA ASP A 136 17.65 -3.22 -22.33
C ASP A 136 18.68 -3.18 -21.19
N ASN A 137 18.36 -3.85 -20.08
CA ASN A 137 19.13 -3.82 -18.83
C ASN A 137 19.19 -2.45 -18.16
N ASP A 138 18.19 -1.60 -18.43
CA ASP A 138 18.05 -0.29 -17.77
C ASP A 138 16.70 -0.13 -17.05
N GLN A 139 15.86 -1.18 -17.09
CA GLN A 139 14.54 -1.20 -16.48
C GLN A 139 14.61 -1.08 -14.96
N ILE A 140 13.88 -0.10 -14.41
CA ILE A 140 13.67 0.08 -12.98
C ILE A 140 12.18 0.13 -12.67
N SER A 141 11.81 -0.32 -11.46
CA SER A 141 10.48 -0.09 -10.91
C SER A 141 10.56 0.51 -9.52
N PHE A 142 9.54 1.28 -9.16
CA PHE A 142 9.43 1.85 -7.83
C PHE A 142 7.99 2.24 -7.51
N ALA A 143 7.71 2.32 -6.21
CA ALA A 143 6.53 2.96 -5.67
C ALA A 143 6.83 4.45 -5.46
N ARG A 144 6.01 5.31 -6.04
CA ARG A 144 6.15 6.77 -5.97
C ARG A 144 5.03 7.39 -5.15
N VAL A 145 5.40 8.33 -4.28
CA VAL A 145 4.50 9.39 -3.81
C VAL A 145 5.13 10.73 -4.12
N ARG A 146 4.35 11.62 -4.73
CA ARG A 146 4.77 12.97 -5.10
C ARG A 146 3.74 13.99 -4.64
N ILE A 147 4.21 15.02 -3.94
CA ILE A 147 3.41 16.14 -3.46
C ILE A 147 4.08 17.45 -3.90
N ARG A 148 3.35 18.28 -4.62
CA ARG A 148 3.77 19.64 -5.01
C ARG A 148 2.71 20.62 -4.57
N VAL A 149 3.09 21.62 -3.79
CA VAL A 149 2.16 22.60 -3.24
C VAL A 149 2.70 24.02 -3.37
N ASP A 150 1.86 24.89 -3.91
CA ASP A 150 1.98 26.34 -3.78
C ASP A 150 1.22 26.76 -2.52
N VAL A 151 1.86 27.51 -1.62
CA VAL A 151 1.21 28.02 -0.39
C VAL A 151 1.62 29.47 -0.11
N PRO A 152 0.75 30.34 0.43
CA PRO A 152 1.04 31.77 0.56
C PRO A 152 1.72 32.18 1.87
N THR A 153 1.76 31.30 2.87
CA THR A 153 2.19 31.64 4.24
C THR A 153 3.21 30.64 4.75
N ALA A 154 4.25 31.13 5.44
CA ALA A 154 5.20 30.27 6.15
C ALA A 154 4.54 29.59 7.35
N GLY A 155 5.01 28.39 7.71
CA GLY A 155 4.55 27.62 8.86
C GLY A 155 4.42 26.14 8.57
N THR A 156 3.82 25.41 9.51
CA THR A 156 3.68 23.96 9.42
C THR A 156 2.41 23.58 8.64
N TYR A 157 2.58 22.71 7.66
CA TYR A 157 1.50 22.10 6.89
C TYR A 157 1.47 20.60 7.12
N VAL A 158 0.27 20.04 7.28
CA VAL A 158 0.04 18.59 7.39
C VAL A 158 -0.75 18.16 6.16
N ILE A 159 -0.21 17.19 5.41
CA ILE A 159 -0.84 16.65 4.21
C ILE A 159 -1.19 15.19 4.48
N THR A 160 -2.48 14.91 4.60
CA THR A 160 -3.00 13.54 4.71
C THR A 160 -3.38 13.07 3.32
N HIS A 161 -2.89 11.89 2.93
CA HIS A 161 -3.19 11.26 1.65
C HIS A 161 -3.52 9.76 1.85
N PRO A 162 -3.93 9.04 0.80
CA PRO A 162 -4.36 7.66 0.95
C PRO A 162 -3.33 6.66 1.49
N TYR A 163 -2.04 7.01 1.44
CA TYR A 163 -0.95 6.12 1.84
C TYR A 163 -0.12 6.64 3.02
N GLY A 164 -0.48 7.80 3.59
CA GLY A 164 0.32 8.38 4.67
C GLY A 164 -0.11 9.78 5.10
N VAL A 165 0.69 10.33 6.02
CA VAL A 165 0.58 11.70 6.51
C VAL A 165 1.97 12.31 6.46
N GLU A 166 2.09 13.44 5.78
CA GLU A 166 3.32 14.20 5.65
C GLU A 166 3.23 15.51 6.42
N VAL A 167 4.31 15.88 7.10
CA VAL A 167 4.39 17.15 7.85
C VAL A 167 5.54 17.98 7.29
N PHE A 168 5.24 19.18 6.81
CA PHE A 168 6.22 20.09 6.20
C PHE A 168 6.32 21.37 7.01
N ASP A 169 7.54 21.80 7.31
CA ASP A 169 7.81 23.14 7.83
C ASP A 169 8.24 24.06 6.68
N VAL A 170 7.37 25.00 6.30
CA VAL A 170 7.60 25.90 5.17
C VAL A 170 8.14 27.22 5.68
N THR A 171 9.43 27.49 5.43
CA THR A 171 10.06 28.78 5.79
C THR A 171 9.91 29.84 4.69
N THR A 172 9.79 29.41 3.44
CA THR A 172 9.69 30.29 2.27
C THR A 172 8.42 29.94 1.49
N PRO A 173 7.33 30.71 1.65
CA PRO A 173 6.09 30.47 0.90
C PRO A 173 6.24 30.86 -0.57
N GLY A 174 5.26 30.44 -1.37
CA GLY A 174 5.17 30.71 -2.80
C GLY A 174 4.98 29.44 -3.61
N ARG A 175 5.33 29.52 -4.89
CA ARG A 175 5.22 28.41 -5.84
C ARG A 175 6.16 27.28 -5.48
N ARG A 176 5.64 26.04 -5.43
CA ARG A 176 6.35 24.81 -5.06
C ARG A 176 7.12 24.94 -3.74
N ALA A 177 6.55 25.68 -2.78
CA ALA A 177 7.09 25.79 -1.43
C ALA A 177 7.13 24.41 -0.73
N ILE A 178 6.25 23.49 -1.13
CA ILE A 178 6.38 22.06 -0.86
C ILE A 178 6.63 21.34 -2.19
N ASN A 179 7.69 20.54 -2.27
CA ASN A 179 8.04 19.77 -3.46
C ASN A 179 8.75 18.48 -3.02
N MET A 180 7.95 17.46 -2.71
CA MET A 180 8.42 16.16 -2.25
C MET A 180 8.18 15.10 -3.32
N THR A 181 9.20 14.30 -3.59
CA THR A 181 9.08 13.04 -4.31
C THR A 181 9.78 11.97 -3.47
N ARG A 182 9.07 10.87 -3.21
CA ARG A 182 9.60 9.68 -2.55
C ARG A 182 9.40 8.51 -3.50
N ASP A 183 10.51 8.03 -4.05
CA ASP A 183 10.57 6.84 -4.90
C ASP A 183 11.25 5.71 -4.11
N ILE A 184 10.50 4.65 -3.83
CA ILE A 184 10.98 3.49 -3.07
C ILE A 184 11.04 2.27 -3.98
N GLY A 185 12.19 1.62 -4.01
CA GLY A 185 12.36 0.36 -4.73
C GLY A 185 13.31 0.42 -5.93
N ILE A 186 13.81 1.61 -6.29
CA ILE A 186 14.86 1.75 -7.31
C ILE A 186 16.06 0.89 -6.89
N GLY A 187 16.33 -0.14 -7.70
CA GLY A 187 17.36 -1.13 -7.45
C GLY A 187 18.24 -1.34 -8.68
N ALA A 188 18.94 -2.48 -8.71
CA ALA A 188 19.62 -2.91 -9.92
C ALA A 188 18.61 -3.11 -11.06
N PRO A 189 19.01 -2.92 -12.33
CA PRO A 189 18.12 -3.15 -13.45
C PRO A 189 17.44 -4.52 -13.39
N GLN A 190 16.17 -4.58 -13.80
CA GLN A 190 15.34 -5.78 -13.81
C GLN A 190 15.10 -6.42 -12.42
N THR A 191 15.26 -5.63 -11.35
CA THR A 191 14.90 -6.04 -9.98
C THR A 191 13.61 -5.36 -9.54
N TYR A 192 12.49 -6.09 -9.56
CA TYR A 192 11.15 -5.52 -9.35
C TYR A 192 10.58 -5.70 -7.94
N THR A 193 11.25 -6.47 -7.08
CA THR A 193 10.82 -6.64 -5.68
C THR A 193 11.06 -5.40 -4.82
N GLY A 194 11.81 -4.42 -5.32
CA GLY A 194 12.07 -3.17 -4.61
C GLY A 194 10.79 -2.36 -4.33
N ALA A 195 9.86 -2.31 -5.29
CA ALA A 195 8.61 -1.57 -5.14
C ALA A 195 7.71 -2.12 -4.01
N LEU A 196 7.86 -3.41 -3.65
CA LEU A 196 7.15 -4.03 -2.52
C LEU A 196 7.51 -3.42 -1.15
N LYS A 197 8.63 -2.69 -1.08
CA LYS A 197 9.07 -1.98 0.15
C LYS A 197 8.47 -0.57 0.26
N GLY A 198 7.77 -0.11 -0.78
CA GLY A 198 7.09 1.17 -0.77
C GLY A 198 5.75 1.12 -0.05
N GLU A 199 5.17 2.30 0.16
CA GLU A 199 3.90 2.51 0.86
C GLU A 199 2.68 2.50 -0.07
N VAL A 200 2.87 2.50 -1.39
CA VAL A 200 1.77 2.56 -2.35
C VAL A 200 1.10 1.19 -2.46
N GLY A 201 -0.13 1.12 -1.97
CA GLY A 201 -0.89 -0.11 -1.90
C GLY A 201 -1.65 -0.24 -0.56
N PRO A 202 -2.79 -0.95 -0.51
CA PRO A 202 -3.53 -1.52 -1.63
C PRO A 202 -3.92 -0.51 -2.70
N PHE A 203 -4.20 -0.98 -3.91
CA PHE A 203 -4.49 -0.07 -5.01
C PHE A 203 -5.80 0.66 -4.74
N LEU A 204 -5.77 2.00 -4.84
CA LEU A 204 -7.02 2.75 -4.89
C LEU A 204 -7.79 2.35 -6.13
N ARG A 205 -9.11 2.36 -6.03
CA ARG A 205 -10.01 2.10 -7.15
C ARG A 205 -11.15 3.08 -7.13
N SER A 206 -11.67 3.41 -8.32
CA SER A 206 -12.91 4.17 -8.43
C SER A 206 -14.04 3.40 -7.74
N VAL A 207 -14.92 4.11 -7.02
CA VAL A 207 -16.14 3.53 -6.45
C VAL A 207 -17.16 3.11 -7.51
N ASN A 208 -17.03 3.66 -8.73
CA ASN A 208 -17.88 3.37 -9.88
C ASN A 208 -17.32 2.27 -10.78
N GLY A 209 -16.03 1.94 -10.61
CA GLY A 209 -15.34 0.87 -11.33
C GLY A 209 -15.63 -0.54 -10.79
N PRO A 210 -15.02 -1.57 -11.36
CA PRO A 210 -14.08 -1.51 -12.48
C PRO A 210 -14.77 -1.18 -13.81
N TYR A 211 -14.02 -0.57 -14.72
CA TYR A 211 -14.48 -0.25 -16.07
C TYR A 211 -14.03 -1.29 -17.06
N THR A 212 -14.84 -1.53 -18.09
CA THR A 212 -14.50 -2.44 -19.19
C THR A 212 -14.41 -1.63 -20.48
N GLU A 213 -13.31 -1.78 -21.21
CA GLU A 213 -13.10 -1.13 -22.50
C GLU A 213 -12.50 -2.13 -23.51
N THR A 214 -12.67 -1.85 -24.79
CA THR A 214 -12.12 -2.68 -25.86
C THR A 214 -10.78 -2.10 -26.30
N ASN A 215 -9.73 -2.92 -26.28
CA ASN A 215 -8.46 -2.56 -26.87
C ASN A 215 -8.60 -2.58 -28.41
N PRO A 216 -8.42 -1.44 -29.10
CA PRO A 216 -8.66 -1.35 -30.54
C PRO A 216 -7.63 -2.14 -31.37
N GLU A 217 -6.45 -2.43 -30.84
CA GLU A 217 -5.41 -3.17 -31.57
C GLU A 217 -5.63 -4.68 -31.52
N THR A 218 -6.17 -5.21 -30.42
CA THR A 218 -6.32 -6.65 -30.20
C THR A 218 -7.78 -7.12 -30.25
N GLY A 219 -8.75 -6.21 -30.13
CA GLY A 219 -10.16 -6.53 -29.95
C GLY A 219 -10.50 -7.11 -28.58
N ALA A 220 -9.52 -7.22 -27.68
CA ALA A 220 -9.72 -7.78 -26.34
C ALA A 220 -10.58 -6.86 -25.48
N SER A 221 -11.49 -7.44 -24.71
CA SER A 221 -12.22 -6.75 -23.65
C SER A 221 -11.35 -6.74 -22.39
N GLU A 222 -10.93 -5.55 -21.97
CA GLU A 222 -10.00 -5.35 -20.87
C GLU A 222 -10.70 -4.60 -19.73
N ARG A 223 -10.24 -4.82 -18.49
CA ARG A 223 -10.85 -4.22 -17.31
C ARG A 223 -9.85 -3.33 -16.58
N PHE A 224 -10.34 -2.26 -15.98
CA PHE A 224 -9.53 -1.24 -15.31
C PHE A 224 -10.12 -0.91 -13.93
N ILE A 225 -9.27 -0.66 -12.94
CA ILE A 225 -9.69 -0.28 -11.56
C ILE A 225 -10.22 1.16 -11.47
N GLY A 226 -9.96 1.97 -12.48
CA GLY A 226 -10.40 3.35 -12.62
C GLY A 226 -10.30 3.81 -14.07
N ASP A 227 -10.70 5.04 -14.31
CA ASP A 227 -10.54 5.73 -15.59
C ASP A 227 -9.73 7.00 -15.33
N PRO A 228 -8.49 7.13 -15.84
CA PRO A 228 -7.64 8.29 -15.58
C PRO A 228 -8.19 9.58 -16.23
N ASN A 229 -9.21 9.47 -17.09
CA ASN A 229 -9.86 10.61 -17.73
C ASN A 229 -11.04 11.16 -16.89
N LEU A 230 -11.39 10.48 -15.80
CA LEU A 230 -12.42 10.91 -14.86
C LEU A 230 -11.78 11.27 -13.51
N VAL A 231 -12.45 12.18 -12.79
CA VAL A 231 -12.09 12.56 -11.42
C VAL A 231 -13.22 12.12 -10.50
N GLU A 232 -13.00 11.03 -9.77
CA GLU A 232 -14.05 10.30 -9.05
C GLU A 232 -13.66 9.95 -7.62
N ALA A 233 -14.65 9.69 -6.77
CA ALA A 233 -14.41 9.16 -5.44
C ALA A 233 -13.73 7.79 -5.51
N VAL A 234 -12.85 7.51 -4.56
CA VAL A 234 -12.09 6.26 -4.49
C VAL A 234 -12.29 5.50 -3.19
N THR A 235 -11.89 4.23 -3.21
CA THR A 235 -11.78 3.38 -2.03
C THR A 235 -10.52 2.51 -2.13
N GLY A 236 -10.12 1.88 -1.02
CA GLY A 236 -8.97 0.96 -0.97
C GLY A 236 -7.76 1.46 -0.19
N SER A 237 -7.80 2.67 0.39
CA SER A 237 -6.72 3.16 1.25
C SER A 237 -6.47 2.21 2.44
N PRO A 238 -5.21 1.84 2.73
CA PRO A 238 -4.85 1.04 3.91
C PRO A 238 -5.11 1.75 5.24
N LEU A 239 -5.28 3.08 5.22
CA LEU A 239 -5.44 3.93 6.40
C LEU A 239 -6.87 4.46 6.55
N ASN A 240 -7.81 3.98 5.72
CA ASN A 240 -9.16 4.55 5.59
C ASN A 240 -9.14 6.06 5.23
N THR A 241 -8.06 6.56 4.63
CA THR A 241 -7.92 7.94 4.15
C THR A 241 -8.17 8.01 2.65
N ASN A 242 -9.39 7.69 2.19
CA ASN A 242 -9.76 7.76 0.76
C ASN A 242 -9.93 9.22 0.26
N TYR A 243 -9.05 10.13 0.71
CA TYR A 243 -9.08 11.54 0.45
C TYR A 243 -7.67 12.13 0.50
N LEU A 244 -7.52 13.31 -0.07
CA LEU A 244 -6.36 14.17 0.05
C LEU A 244 -6.77 15.39 0.85
N ARG A 245 -6.00 15.76 1.87
CA ARG A 245 -6.28 16.91 2.75
C ARG A 245 -5.00 17.67 3.07
N ILE A 246 -5.07 18.99 3.04
CA ILE A 246 -4.01 19.89 3.51
C ILE A 246 -4.54 20.75 4.65
N GLU A 247 -3.85 20.68 5.78
CA GLU A 247 -4.03 21.54 6.94
C GLU A 247 -2.81 22.46 7.07
N GLY A 248 -3.00 23.68 7.56
CA GLY A 248 -1.90 24.63 7.68
C GLY A 248 -2.20 25.89 8.50
N PRO A 249 -1.31 26.90 8.44
CA PRO A 249 -1.45 28.16 9.16
C PRO A 249 -2.78 28.87 8.88
N ASN A 250 -3.18 29.75 9.80
CA ASN A 250 -4.42 30.56 9.70
C ASN A 250 -5.72 29.74 9.57
N GLY A 251 -5.72 28.48 10.02
CA GLY A 251 -6.88 27.59 9.93
C GLY A 251 -7.14 27.08 8.51
N LEU A 252 -6.10 26.99 7.66
CA LEU A 252 -6.22 26.32 6.37
C LEU A 252 -6.61 24.86 6.59
N ASP A 253 -7.68 24.43 5.94
CA ASP A 253 -8.15 23.05 5.90
C ASP A 253 -8.92 22.86 4.58
N LEU A 254 -8.31 22.16 3.62
CA LEU A 254 -8.90 21.84 2.34
C LEU A 254 -8.82 20.34 2.11
N ARG A 255 -9.87 19.75 1.54
CA ARG A 255 -9.97 18.32 1.28
C ARG A 255 -10.64 18.03 -0.06
N THR A 256 -10.18 17.01 -0.75
CA THR A 256 -10.88 16.36 -1.87
C THR A 256 -10.91 14.86 -1.67
N GLU A 257 -11.99 14.22 -2.11
CA GLU A 257 -12.11 12.75 -2.15
C GLU A 257 -11.95 12.21 -3.57
N LEU A 258 -11.69 13.11 -4.53
CA LEU A 258 -11.70 12.80 -5.95
C LEU A 258 -10.29 12.58 -6.49
N PHE A 259 -10.12 11.48 -7.23
CA PHE A 259 -8.87 11.09 -7.86
C PHE A 259 -9.13 10.65 -9.31
N ALA A 260 -8.12 10.83 -10.15
CA ALA A 260 -7.98 10.14 -11.42
C ALA A 260 -7.13 8.89 -11.20
N VAL A 261 -7.65 7.71 -11.55
CA VAL A 261 -7.00 6.41 -11.26
C VAL A 261 -6.81 5.61 -12.53
N SER A 262 -5.60 5.12 -12.77
CA SER A 262 -5.30 4.14 -13.83
C SER A 262 -4.78 2.83 -13.24
N GLY A 263 -5.09 1.74 -13.92
CA GLY A 263 -4.56 0.41 -13.64
C GLY A 263 -5.37 -0.67 -14.36
N LYS A 264 -4.70 -1.49 -15.17
CA LYS A 264 -5.33 -2.59 -15.90
C LYS A 264 -5.39 -3.83 -15.01
N LEU A 265 -6.58 -4.37 -14.79
CA LEU A 265 -6.76 -5.62 -14.05
C LEU A 265 -6.17 -6.79 -14.84
N SER A 266 -5.30 -7.53 -14.19
CA SER A 266 -4.68 -8.73 -14.76
C SER A 266 -5.67 -9.88 -14.89
N SER A 267 -5.44 -10.74 -15.87
CA SER A 267 -6.08 -12.06 -15.95
C SER A 267 -5.35 -13.13 -15.14
N GLU A 268 -4.17 -12.82 -14.58
CA GLU A 268 -3.36 -13.74 -13.80
C GLU A 268 -4.11 -14.17 -12.51
N VAL A 269 -4.23 -15.47 -12.32
CA VAL A 269 -4.85 -16.05 -11.12
C VAL A 269 -3.82 -16.12 -10.01
N ARG A 270 -4.05 -15.38 -8.92
CA ARG A 270 -3.17 -15.37 -7.74
C ARG A 270 -3.87 -15.89 -6.48
N PRO A 271 -3.13 -16.57 -5.59
CA PRO A 271 -3.65 -16.92 -4.26
C PRO A 271 -4.06 -15.68 -3.48
N THR A 272 -5.04 -15.85 -2.59
CA THR A 272 -5.49 -14.81 -1.66
C THR A 272 -4.32 -14.41 -0.75
N PRO A 273 -3.96 -13.12 -0.64
CA PRO A 273 -2.94 -12.69 0.31
C PRO A 273 -3.29 -13.10 1.74
N LEU A 274 -2.30 -13.65 2.45
CA LEU A 274 -2.41 -13.97 3.87
C LEU A 274 -1.04 -13.75 4.51
N ILE A 275 -0.95 -12.71 5.35
CA ILE A 275 0.26 -12.29 6.06
C ILE A 275 0.07 -12.62 7.54
N PRO A 276 0.75 -13.67 8.06
CA PRO A 276 0.77 -13.97 9.49
C PRO A 276 1.37 -12.80 10.28
N LEU A 277 0.70 -12.33 11.34
CA LEU A 277 1.27 -11.32 12.25
C LEU A 277 1.67 -11.95 13.59
N ARG A 278 0.72 -12.55 14.31
CA ARG A 278 0.96 -13.09 15.65
C ARG A 278 0.05 -14.30 15.92
N SER A 279 0.62 -15.33 16.53
CA SER A 279 -0.09 -16.49 17.08
C SER A 279 0.47 -16.81 18.46
N THR A 280 -0.21 -16.34 19.50
CA THR A 280 0.24 -16.52 20.89
C THR A 280 -0.76 -17.32 21.70
N TYR A 281 -0.31 -17.94 22.79
CA TYR A 281 -1.19 -18.55 23.78
C TYR A 281 -0.92 -18.00 25.17
N SER A 282 -1.92 -18.06 26.05
CA SER A 282 -1.76 -17.82 27.48
C SER A 282 -2.44 -18.91 28.29
N ARG A 283 -1.89 -19.21 29.47
CA ARG A 283 -2.45 -20.17 30.43
C ARG A 283 -2.23 -19.66 31.84
N HIS A 284 -3.29 -19.61 32.64
CA HIS A 284 -3.19 -19.28 34.06
C HIS A 284 -4.23 -20.05 34.86
N THR A 285 -4.06 -20.11 36.18
CA THR A 285 -5.04 -20.74 37.07
C THR A 285 -5.79 -19.66 37.84
N GLU A 286 -7.11 -19.65 37.70
CA GLU A 286 -8.02 -18.73 38.38
C GLU A 286 -8.97 -19.56 39.25
N ASP A 287 -8.96 -19.33 40.57
CA ASP A 287 -9.76 -20.09 41.55
C ASP A 287 -9.60 -21.62 41.45
N GLY A 288 -8.38 -22.08 41.10
CA GLY A 288 -8.08 -23.50 40.89
C GLY A 288 -8.52 -24.07 39.54
N ASN A 289 -9.11 -23.25 38.66
CA ASN A 289 -9.50 -23.64 37.32
C ASN A 289 -8.49 -23.13 36.29
N LEU A 290 -8.06 -24.02 35.38
CA LEU A 290 -7.22 -23.64 34.26
C LEU A 290 -8.01 -22.76 33.28
N ARG A 291 -7.48 -21.57 33.01
CA ARG A 291 -7.88 -20.68 31.92
C ARG A 291 -6.81 -20.75 30.85
N ALA A 292 -7.24 -20.98 29.61
CA ALA A 292 -6.35 -20.98 28.47
C ALA A 292 -6.95 -20.16 27.34
N GLN A 293 -6.08 -19.55 26.55
CA GLN A 293 -6.45 -18.72 25.42
C GLN A 293 -5.40 -18.83 24.32
N GLN A 294 -5.84 -18.74 23.07
CA GLN A 294 -5.02 -18.60 21.89
C GLN A 294 -5.48 -17.37 21.12
N ASP A 295 -4.54 -16.53 20.72
CA ASP A 295 -4.79 -15.28 20.01
C ASP A 295 -4.09 -15.29 18.66
N VAL A 296 -4.86 -15.05 17.61
CA VAL A 296 -4.38 -15.09 16.22
C VAL A 296 -4.67 -13.76 15.55
N PHE A 297 -3.62 -13.15 14.99
CA PHE A 297 -3.66 -11.91 14.22
C PHE A 297 -3.04 -12.15 12.85
N VAL A 298 -3.74 -11.75 11.80
CA VAL A 298 -3.24 -11.79 10.42
C VAL A 298 -3.70 -10.55 9.64
N GLN A 299 -2.98 -10.22 8.57
CA GLN A 299 -3.52 -9.38 7.50
C GLN A 299 -3.97 -10.26 6.32
N ALA A 300 -5.12 -9.94 5.77
CA ALA A 300 -5.69 -10.56 4.57
C ALA A 300 -6.63 -9.54 3.92
N PRO A 301 -7.12 -9.76 2.68
CA PRO A 301 -8.08 -8.85 2.08
C PRO A 301 -9.28 -8.56 3.01
N PRO A 302 -9.83 -7.35 3.00
CA PRO A 302 -10.99 -6.99 3.81
C PRO A 302 -12.25 -7.71 3.31
N GLN A 303 -13.37 -7.55 4.02
CA GLN A 303 -14.66 -8.01 3.51
C GLN A 303 -14.90 -7.57 2.05
N PRO A 304 -15.43 -8.45 1.18
CA PRO A 304 -16.14 -9.70 1.50
C PRO A 304 -15.25 -10.95 1.61
N ALA A 305 -13.94 -10.82 1.69
CA ALA A 305 -13.08 -11.97 2.02
C ALA A 305 -13.46 -12.59 3.38
N THR A 306 -13.07 -13.83 3.58
CA THR A 306 -13.22 -14.54 4.85
C THR A 306 -11.89 -15.06 5.34
N VAL A 307 -11.72 -15.10 6.66
CA VAL A 307 -10.55 -15.71 7.30
C VAL A 307 -11.02 -16.63 8.41
N SER A 308 -10.43 -17.83 8.49
CA SER A 308 -10.76 -18.82 9.50
C SER A 308 -9.53 -19.52 10.06
N LEU A 309 -9.58 -19.84 11.35
CA LEU A 309 -8.69 -20.80 12.00
C LEU A 309 -9.19 -22.21 11.66
N SER A 310 -8.65 -22.76 10.57
CA SER A 310 -9.06 -24.02 9.96
C SER A 310 -8.52 -25.26 10.68
N SER A 311 -7.57 -25.08 11.60
CA SER A 311 -7.12 -26.16 12.51
C SER A 311 -8.10 -26.45 13.66
N GLU A 312 -9.14 -25.64 13.87
CA GLU A 312 -10.21 -25.93 14.84
C GLU A 312 -11.37 -26.71 14.22
N ALA A 313 -12.08 -27.48 15.05
CA ALA A 313 -13.26 -28.24 14.65
C ALA A 313 -14.45 -27.91 15.58
N PRO A 314 -15.48 -27.18 15.10
CA PRO A 314 -15.58 -26.55 13.78
C PRO A 314 -14.57 -25.41 13.59
N ALA A 315 -14.27 -25.06 12.33
CA ALA A 315 -13.37 -23.96 12.01
C ALA A 315 -13.90 -22.66 12.60
N ARG A 316 -13.01 -21.88 13.23
CA ARG A 316 -13.36 -20.62 13.88
C ARG A 316 -13.14 -19.46 12.93
N THR A 317 -14.19 -18.68 12.66
CA THR A 317 -14.08 -17.46 11.85
C THR A 317 -13.32 -16.37 12.62
N LEU A 318 -12.44 -15.65 11.92
CA LEU A 318 -11.82 -14.42 12.42
C LEU A 318 -12.74 -13.23 12.16
N THR A 319 -12.66 -12.22 13.03
CA THR A 319 -13.38 -10.94 12.88
C THR A 319 -12.43 -9.89 12.32
N GLU A 320 -12.88 -9.12 11.34
CA GLU A 320 -12.15 -7.97 10.82
C GLU A 320 -12.32 -6.76 11.75
N ALA A 321 -11.23 -6.04 12.04
CA ALA A 321 -11.23 -4.94 13.02
C ALA A 321 -11.67 -3.59 12.44
N ASN A 322 -11.27 -3.25 11.21
CA ASN A 322 -11.25 -1.85 10.75
C ASN A 322 -11.44 -1.66 9.22
N THR A 323 -12.02 -2.65 8.53
CA THR A 323 -12.25 -2.64 7.06
C THR A 323 -11.00 -2.49 6.18
N THR A 324 -9.79 -2.57 6.75
CA THR A 324 -8.53 -2.49 5.99
C THR A 324 -7.81 -3.83 5.88
N GLY A 325 -8.41 -4.92 6.37
CA GLY A 325 -7.84 -6.26 6.28
C GLY A 325 -7.09 -6.73 7.52
N ALA A 326 -7.27 -6.10 8.68
CA ALA A 326 -6.76 -6.59 9.96
C ALA A 326 -7.74 -7.59 10.60
N TRP A 327 -7.34 -8.85 10.73
CA TRP A 327 -8.19 -9.94 11.22
C TRP A 327 -7.71 -10.50 12.56
N TYR A 328 -8.65 -10.80 13.46
CA TYR A 328 -8.39 -11.37 14.78
C TYR A 328 -9.34 -12.52 15.12
N ALA A 329 -8.81 -13.56 15.78
CA ALA A 329 -9.61 -14.53 16.51
C ALA A 329 -9.00 -14.82 17.88
N GLN A 330 -9.91 -15.09 18.82
CA GLN A 330 -9.59 -15.69 20.11
C GLN A 330 -10.18 -17.09 20.19
N SER A 331 -9.40 -18.04 20.69
CA SER A 331 -9.84 -19.38 21.03
C SER A 331 -9.65 -19.68 22.51
N PRO A 332 -10.66 -20.22 23.22
CA PRO A 332 -10.52 -20.63 24.62
C PRO A 332 -9.88 -22.02 24.78
N LEU A 333 -9.40 -22.65 23.68
CA LEU A 333 -8.84 -23.99 23.74
C LEU A 333 -7.49 -23.99 24.47
N ASN A 334 -7.32 -24.92 25.41
CA ASN A 334 -6.03 -25.24 26.01
C ASN A 334 -5.20 -26.10 25.04
N PRO A 335 -4.11 -25.57 24.43
CA PRO A 335 -3.33 -26.32 23.45
C PRO A 335 -2.43 -27.37 24.11
N SER A 336 -2.29 -28.52 23.46
CA SER A 336 -1.15 -29.41 23.70
C SER A 336 0.07 -28.85 22.95
N LEU A 337 1.12 -28.48 23.69
CA LEU A 337 2.28 -27.79 23.13
C LEU A 337 3.44 -28.76 22.82
N PRO A 338 4.23 -28.52 21.75
CA PRO A 338 4.11 -27.42 20.80
C PRO A 338 2.91 -27.57 19.85
N ALA A 339 2.28 -26.45 19.49
CA ALA A 339 1.12 -26.43 18.59
C ALA A 339 1.39 -25.55 17.36
N ILE A 340 0.81 -25.93 16.22
CA ILE A 340 0.83 -25.16 14.98
C ILE A 340 -0.61 -24.98 14.52
N LEU A 341 -1.06 -23.73 14.46
CA LEU A 341 -2.37 -23.36 13.96
C LEU A 341 -2.36 -23.29 12.43
N GLN A 342 -3.51 -23.58 11.81
CA GLN A 342 -3.73 -23.38 10.38
C GLN A 342 -4.75 -22.26 10.20
N VAL A 343 -4.36 -21.19 9.51
CA VAL A 343 -5.24 -20.07 9.16
C VAL A 343 -5.46 -20.07 7.67
N THR A 344 -6.71 -19.99 7.24
CA THR A 344 -7.10 -19.96 5.82
C THR A 344 -7.82 -18.65 5.51
N ALA A 345 -7.35 -17.94 4.48
CA ALA A 345 -8.02 -16.77 3.92
C ALA A 345 -8.56 -17.08 2.53
N ASP A 346 -9.75 -16.57 2.22
CA ASP A 346 -10.44 -16.77 0.96
C ASP A 346 -11.09 -15.46 0.48
N ASN A 347 -10.68 -14.98 -0.69
CA ASN A 347 -11.19 -13.77 -1.33
C ASN A 347 -11.97 -14.03 -2.64
N GLN A 348 -12.43 -15.26 -2.86
CA GLN A 348 -13.16 -15.65 -4.08
C GLN A 348 -14.44 -14.85 -4.32
N VAL A 349 -15.09 -14.37 -3.25
CA VAL A 349 -16.30 -13.54 -3.36
C VAL A 349 -16.01 -12.20 -4.04
N ALA A 350 -14.88 -11.56 -3.71
CA ALA A 350 -14.50 -10.30 -4.35
C ALA A 350 -13.79 -10.51 -5.70
N ILE A 351 -12.99 -11.57 -5.80
CA ILE A 351 -12.14 -11.89 -6.95
C ILE A 351 -12.38 -13.36 -7.32
N PRO A 352 -13.33 -13.66 -8.23
CA PRO A 352 -13.75 -15.03 -8.54
C PRO A 352 -12.63 -16.00 -8.98
N GLY A 353 -11.51 -15.47 -9.49
CA GLY A 353 -10.34 -16.26 -9.86
C GLY A 353 -9.34 -16.53 -8.73
N SER A 354 -9.41 -15.82 -7.59
CA SER A 354 -8.45 -16.02 -6.50
C SER A 354 -8.58 -17.42 -5.90
N THR A 355 -7.48 -17.97 -5.38
CA THR A 355 -7.51 -19.27 -4.68
C THR A 355 -7.30 -19.09 -3.18
N PRO A 356 -7.97 -19.86 -2.31
CA PRO A 356 -7.76 -19.76 -0.87
C PRO A 356 -6.31 -20.07 -0.49
N THR A 357 -5.81 -19.35 0.51
CA THR A 357 -4.45 -19.52 1.04
C THR A 357 -4.49 -19.99 2.47
N THR A 358 -3.79 -21.09 2.77
CA THR A 358 -3.56 -21.54 4.15
C THR A 358 -2.12 -21.26 4.58
N ARG A 359 -1.95 -20.79 5.82
CA ARG A 359 -0.65 -20.59 6.46
C ARG A 359 -0.59 -21.29 7.81
N ALA A 360 0.53 -21.95 8.04
CA ALA A 360 0.89 -22.52 9.32
C ALA A 360 1.44 -21.42 10.24
N MET A 361 0.92 -21.34 11.47
CA MET A 361 1.30 -20.34 12.46
C MET A 361 1.68 -21.07 13.77
N PRO A 362 2.97 -21.21 14.08
CA PRO A 362 3.43 -21.78 15.35
C PRO A 362 2.88 -20.99 16.53
N LEU A 363 2.29 -21.68 17.49
CA LEU A 363 1.74 -21.06 18.69
C LEU A 363 2.87 -20.80 19.69
N THR A 364 3.12 -19.54 20.02
CA THR A 364 4.24 -19.13 20.88
C THR A 364 3.78 -18.49 22.18
N ASP A 365 4.59 -18.60 23.22
CA ASP A 365 4.34 -17.88 24.47
C ASP A 365 4.63 -16.39 24.28
N LEU A 366 3.77 -15.52 24.82
CA LEU A 366 4.01 -14.09 24.87
C LEU A 366 4.86 -13.75 26.10
N VAL A 367 6.16 -13.54 25.88
CA VAL A 367 7.09 -13.07 26.92
C VAL A 367 7.17 -11.54 26.88
N THR A 368 6.81 -10.90 27.99
CA THR A 368 6.89 -9.43 28.16
C THR A 368 8.10 -9.09 29.01
N ILE A 369 9.07 -8.38 28.42
CA ILE A 369 10.25 -7.88 29.15
C ILE A 369 9.88 -6.56 29.83
N GLN A 370 9.99 -6.54 31.16
CA GLN A 370 9.73 -5.36 31.99
C GLN A 370 11.01 -4.58 32.30
N ARG A 371 12.15 -5.27 32.36
CA ARG A 371 13.45 -4.67 32.63
C ARG A 371 14.56 -5.42 31.89
N ALA A 372 15.47 -4.69 31.25
CA ALA A 372 16.69 -5.21 30.64
C ALA A 372 17.85 -4.22 30.91
N GLU A 373 18.74 -4.57 31.83
CA GLU A 373 19.80 -3.67 32.31
C GLU A 373 21.16 -4.35 32.22
N TYR A 374 22.09 -3.75 31.47
CA TYR A 374 23.48 -4.21 31.39
C TYR A 374 24.39 -3.36 32.28
N SER A 375 25.12 -4.01 33.17
CA SER A 375 26.14 -3.40 34.02
C SER A 375 27.52 -3.57 33.40
N LEU A 376 28.16 -2.47 32.99
CA LEU A 376 29.53 -2.48 32.48
C LEU A 376 30.55 -2.89 33.56
N ALA A 377 30.29 -2.53 34.81
CA ALA A 377 31.21 -2.80 35.92
C ALA A 377 31.28 -4.29 36.29
N SER A 378 30.17 -5.01 36.14
CA SER A 378 30.09 -6.45 36.45
C SER A 378 29.96 -7.34 35.21
N ALA A 379 29.87 -6.75 34.02
CA ALA A 379 29.57 -7.44 32.76
C ALA A 379 28.32 -8.34 32.84
N GLN A 380 27.31 -7.95 33.63
CA GLN A 380 26.06 -8.72 33.83
C GLN A 380 24.86 -8.04 33.18
N LEU A 381 24.01 -8.84 32.55
CA LEU A 381 22.68 -8.45 32.06
C LEU A 381 21.62 -8.94 33.05
N THR A 382 20.82 -8.02 33.59
CA THR A 382 19.63 -8.34 34.40
C THR A 382 18.38 -8.23 33.53
N LEU A 383 17.63 -9.32 33.42
CA LEU A 383 16.35 -9.39 32.72
C LEU A 383 15.23 -9.70 33.71
N VAL A 384 14.15 -8.91 33.67
CA VAL A 384 12.88 -9.20 34.35
C VAL A 384 11.82 -9.31 33.28
N ALA A 385 11.19 -10.47 33.18
CA ALA A 385 10.17 -10.76 32.19
C ALA A 385 9.05 -11.61 32.79
N SER A 386 7.87 -11.53 32.19
CA SER A 386 6.71 -12.38 32.51
C SER A 386 6.29 -13.18 31.28
N SER A 387 6.01 -14.46 31.48
CA SER A 387 5.40 -15.34 30.48
C SER A 387 3.87 -15.24 30.56
N SER A 388 3.21 -15.41 29.42
CA SER A 388 1.75 -15.56 29.38
C SER A 388 1.29 -16.97 29.71
N ASP A 389 2.21 -17.93 29.77
CA ASP A 389 2.02 -19.26 30.33
C ASP A 389 2.48 -19.34 31.79
N GLU A 390 1.59 -18.95 32.70
CA GLU A 390 1.83 -19.02 34.14
C GLU A 390 1.83 -20.45 34.69
N THR A 391 1.43 -21.44 33.87
CA THR A 391 1.34 -22.85 34.28
C THR A 391 2.65 -23.61 34.11
N SER A 392 3.43 -23.26 33.09
CA SER A 392 4.78 -23.77 32.87
C SER A 392 5.65 -22.71 32.20
N PRO A 393 6.03 -21.65 32.94
CA PRO A 393 6.85 -20.57 32.37
C PRO A 393 8.24 -21.09 31.95
N PRO A 394 8.84 -20.50 30.89
CA PRO A 394 10.12 -20.91 30.33
C PRO A 394 11.33 -20.66 31.25
#